data_AF-S8DQS9-F1
#
_entry.id   AF-S8DQS9-F1
#
_cell.length_a   1.000
_cell.length_b   1.000
_cell.length_c   1.000
_cell.angle_alpha   90.00
_cell.angle_beta   90.00
_cell.angle_gamma   90.00
#
_symmetry.space_group_name_H-M   'P 1'
#
loop_
_entity.id
_entity.type
_entity.pdbx_description
1 polymer ?
#
loop_
_entity_poly.entity_id
_entity_poly.type
_entity_poly.pdbx_seq_one_letter_code
_entity_poly.pdbx_strand_id
1 'polypeptide(L)'
;MIPVLFRTVALTTSRQINAFKRALLAPPRPASKDTDAPASPEPCGSYVRHLWFGPNDRSPTNILQSPQLNNWPVGSIRAILPLCTALRSLAISNFPEEIWCRISEQIPPSVEALHLGSVRAYMQWDWTAMPCFARLRTVTSMELDGVWAPRMYKTLATAPNMRVLRRFFPPTLRNTHRTSLQRAAVVPHADGLDRVEIIGCMFLAPELAPMWLKNCAEAAEGRVGSEGRGRFVLRTVDGTVAWKVFFEDWVDLCARV
;
A
#
# COMPACT_ATOMS: atom_id res chain seq x y z
N MET A 1 -3.31 -12.83 -27.63
CA MET A 1 -3.74 -11.57 -26.97
C MET A 1 -4.03 -11.82 -25.47
N ILE A 2 -3.04 -12.34 -24.72
CA ILE A 2 -3.12 -12.67 -23.29
C ILE A 2 -2.42 -11.64 -22.35
N PRO A 3 -1.46 -10.78 -22.77
CA PRO A 3 -0.62 -10.06 -21.80
C PRO A 3 -1.32 -8.92 -21.04
N VAL A 4 -2.42 -8.37 -21.56
CA VAL A 4 -3.13 -7.26 -20.90
C VAL A 4 -3.86 -7.71 -19.62
N LEU A 5 -4.36 -8.95 -19.59
CA LEU A 5 -5.13 -9.47 -18.45
C LEU A 5 -4.27 -9.71 -17.20
N PHE A 6 -2.95 -9.84 -17.34
CA PHE A 6 -2.04 -10.10 -16.22
C PHE A 6 -1.35 -8.85 -15.68
N ARG A 7 -1.54 -7.67 -16.29
CA ARG A 7 -0.85 -6.44 -15.87
C ARG A 7 -1.24 -6.03 -14.45
N THR A 8 -2.53 -6.04 -14.14
CA THR A 8 -3.09 -5.63 -12.86
C THR A 8 -3.90 -6.78 -12.27
N VAL A 9 -3.48 -7.27 -11.10
CA VAL A 9 -4.08 -8.44 -10.46
C VAL A 9 -4.52 -8.06 -9.05
N ALA A 10 -5.79 -8.30 -8.72
CA ALA A 10 -6.31 -8.14 -7.38
C ALA A 10 -6.76 -9.49 -6.80
N LEU A 11 -6.17 -9.88 -5.68
CA LEU A 11 -6.36 -11.16 -5.00
C LEU A 11 -6.93 -10.90 -3.61
N THR A 12 -8.23 -11.16 -3.46
CA THR A 12 -9.01 -10.71 -2.31
C THR A 12 -9.39 -11.83 -1.36
N THR A 13 -9.11 -13.07 -1.77
CA THR A 13 -9.38 -14.28 -0.99
C THR A 13 -8.23 -15.26 -1.06
N SER A 14 -8.08 -16.12 -0.05
CA SER A 14 -7.08 -17.19 -0.03
C SER A 14 -7.22 -18.16 -1.22
N ARG A 15 -8.46 -18.41 -1.66
CA ARG A 15 -8.73 -19.23 -2.85
C ARG A 15 -8.15 -18.61 -4.12
N GLN A 16 -8.35 -17.32 -4.33
CA GLN A 16 -7.78 -16.61 -5.48
C GLN A 16 -6.24 -16.59 -5.42
N ILE A 17 -5.66 -16.34 -4.25
CA ILE A 17 -4.21 -16.35 -4.06
C ILE A 17 -3.62 -17.72 -4.43
N ASN A 18 -4.20 -18.81 -3.92
CA ASN A 18 -3.75 -20.16 -4.24
C ASN A 18 -3.96 -20.52 -5.72
N ALA A 19 -5.07 -20.08 -6.33
CA ALA A 19 -5.31 -20.28 -7.76
C ALA A 19 -4.28 -19.52 -8.61
N PHE A 20 -3.97 -18.27 -8.26
CA PHE A 20 -2.99 -17.45 -8.94
C PHE A 20 -1.59 -18.04 -8.84
N LYS A 21 -1.17 -18.49 -7.65
CA LYS A 21 0.10 -19.24 -7.47
C LYS A 21 0.18 -20.43 -8.43
N ARG A 22 -0.87 -21.25 -8.52
CA ARG A 22 -0.88 -22.42 -9.43
C ARG A 22 -0.78 -21.99 -10.88
N ALA A 23 -1.41 -20.89 -11.28
CA ALA A 23 -1.31 -20.35 -12.63
C ALA A 23 0.10 -19.84 -12.94
N LEU A 24 0.78 -19.20 -11.99
CA LEU A 24 2.18 -18.74 -12.16
C LEU A 24 3.19 -19.88 -12.25
N LEU A 25 2.94 -20.99 -11.55
CA LEU A 25 3.80 -22.18 -11.54
C LEU A 25 3.45 -23.19 -12.64
N ALA A 26 2.34 -22.99 -13.35
CA ALA A 26 1.96 -23.89 -14.44
C ALA A 26 3.03 -23.83 -15.54
N PRO A 27 3.44 -24.98 -16.10
CA PRO A 27 4.37 -24.98 -17.22
C PRO A 27 3.74 -24.18 -18.38
N PRO A 28 4.54 -23.42 -19.14
CA PRO A 28 4.04 -22.73 -20.29
C PRO A 28 3.37 -23.75 -21.22
N ARG A 29 2.15 -23.45 -21.67
CA ARG A 29 1.48 -24.30 -22.65
C ARG A 29 2.35 -24.37 -23.90
N PRO A 30 2.64 -25.57 -24.43
CA PRO A 30 3.38 -25.68 -25.68
C PRO A 30 2.62 -24.87 -26.74
N ALA A 31 3.35 -24.01 -27.44
CA ALA A 31 2.80 -23.31 -28.59
C ALA A 31 2.21 -24.36 -29.54
N SER A 32 1.00 -24.12 -30.04
CA SER A 32 0.42 -24.97 -31.08
C SER A 32 1.45 -25.13 -32.20
N LYS A 33 1.63 -26.37 -32.68
CA LYS A 33 2.65 -26.75 -33.68
C LYS A 33 2.60 -25.94 -35.00
N ASP A 34 1.60 -25.10 -35.20
CA ASP A 34 1.34 -24.35 -36.44
C ASP A 34 1.93 -22.93 -36.47
N THR A 35 2.72 -22.53 -35.47
CA THR A 35 3.40 -21.22 -35.48
C THR A 35 4.91 -21.39 -35.38
N ASP A 36 5.62 -21.13 -36.50
CA ASP A 36 7.08 -21.04 -36.65
C ASP A 36 7.71 -19.87 -35.85
N ALA A 37 7.23 -19.61 -34.63
CA ALA A 37 7.69 -18.51 -33.78
C ALA A 37 8.75 -19.01 -32.77
N PRO A 38 10.00 -18.50 -32.80
CA PRO A 38 11.09 -18.95 -31.94
C PRO A 38 11.15 -18.30 -30.54
N ALA A 39 10.05 -17.74 -30.03
CA ALA A 39 10.05 -17.12 -28.71
C ALA A 39 9.69 -18.14 -27.63
N SER A 40 10.63 -18.42 -26.72
CA SER A 40 10.30 -19.11 -25.47
C SER A 40 9.23 -18.29 -24.74
N PRO A 41 8.09 -18.91 -24.34
CA PRO A 41 7.03 -18.18 -23.66
C PRO A 41 7.55 -17.66 -22.32
N GLU A 42 7.58 -16.34 -22.14
CA GLU A 42 7.97 -15.75 -20.85
C GLU A 42 7.04 -16.25 -19.73
N PRO A 43 7.55 -16.45 -18.50
CA PRO A 43 6.73 -16.84 -17.37
C PRO A 43 5.60 -15.83 -17.12
N CYS A 44 4.38 -16.30 -16.82
CA CYS A 44 3.22 -15.43 -16.58
C CYS A 44 3.48 -14.30 -15.57
N GLY A 45 4.36 -14.53 -14.60
CA GLY A 45 4.74 -13.53 -13.59
C GLY A 45 5.48 -12.31 -14.14
N SER A 46 6.19 -12.42 -15.28
CA SER A 46 6.89 -11.29 -15.90
C SER A 46 5.94 -10.22 -16.45
N TYR A 47 4.65 -10.55 -16.61
CA TYR A 47 3.64 -9.60 -17.08
C TYR A 47 2.96 -8.83 -15.94
N VAL A 48 3.10 -9.28 -14.68
CA VAL A 48 2.44 -8.66 -13.53
C VAL A 48 3.15 -7.38 -13.13
N ARG A 49 2.46 -6.24 -13.26
CA ARG A 49 2.98 -4.91 -12.93
C ARG A 49 2.35 -4.35 -11.65
N HIS A 50 1.11 -4.74 -11.36
CA HIS A 50 0.38 -4.26 -10.19
C HIS A 50 -0.30 -5.43 -9.50
N LEU A 51 -0.06 -5.59 -8.21
CA LEU A 51 -0.57 -6.71 -7.42
C LEU A 51 -1.21 -6.21 -6.13
N TRP A 52 -2.44 -6.62 -5.88
CA TRP A 52 -3.16 -6.35 -4.64
C TRP A 52 -3.43 -7.66 -3.90
N PHE A 53 -3.02 -7.72 -2.63
CA PHE A 53 -3.41 -8.75 -1.68
C PHE A 53 -4.26 -8.12 -0.59
N GLY A 54 -5.52 -8.53 -0.47
CA GLY A 54 -6.37 -7.99 0.60
C GLY A 54 -7.84 -7.90 0.20
N PRO A 55 -8.75 -7.72 1.17
CA PRO A 55 -10.15 -7.43 0.90
C PRO A 55 -10.28 -6.24 -0.08
N ASN A 56 -11.20 -6.35 -1.04
CA ASN A 56 -11.61 -5.24 -1.92
C ASN A 56 -13.04 -4.79 -1.63
N ASP A 57 -13.66 -5.35 -0.60
CA ASP A 57 -15.09 -5.30 -0.42
C ASP A 57 -15.55 -3.95 0.15
N ARG A 58 -16.70 -3.53 -0.37
CA ARG A 58 -17.38 -2.26 -0.08
C ARG A 58 -18.10 -2.26 1.27
N SER A 59 -17.90 -3.29 2.11
CA SER A 59 -18.66 -3.48 3.35
C SER A 59 -17.86 -3.06 4.58
N PRO A 60 -18.32 -2.05 5.36
CA PRO A 60 -17.72 -1.58 6.61
C PRO A 60 -17.43 -2.70 7.63
N THR A 61 -18.21 -3.78 7.60
CA THR A 61 -18.16 -4.86 8.59
C THR A 61 -17.00 -5.82 8.43
N ASN A 62 -16.49 -6.05 7.22
CA ASN A 62 -15.28 -6.86 6.99
C ASN A 62 -13.99 -6.06 7.19
N ILE A 63 -14.06 -4.74 7.04
CA ILE A 63 -12.95 -3.80 7.22
C ILE A 63 -12.53 -3.72 8.70
N LEU A 64 -13.50 -3.94 9.61
CA LEU A 64 -13.24 -3.97 11.04
C LEU A 64 -12.86 -5.35 11.60
N GLN A 65 -12.98 -6.41 10.81
CA GLN A 65 -12.67 -7.75 11.26
C GLN A 65 -11.20 -7.89 11.62
N SER A 66 -10.93 -8.54 12.76
CA SER A 66 -9.59 -8.85 13.22
C SER A 66 -8.81 -9.51 12.08
N PRO A 67 -7.54 -9.12 11.82
CA PRO A 67 -6.67 -9.83 10.87
C PRO A 67 -6.61 -11.35 11.13
N GLN A 68 -6.90 -11.77 12.37
CA GLN A 68 -7.01 -13.17 12.79
C GLN A 68 -8.15 -13.93 12.11
N LEU A 69 -9.18 -13.24 11.61
CA LEU A 69 -10.27 -13.85 10.85
C LEU A 69 -9.87 -14.14 9.40
N ASN A 70 -8.84 -13.45 8.90
CA ASN A 70 -8.32 -13.69 7.56
C ASN A 70 -7.18 -14.70 7.59
N ASN A 71 -7.49 -15.95 7.23
CA ASN A 71 -6.51 -17.01 7.03
C ASN A 71 -5.73 -16.80 5.72
N TRP A 72 -4.87 -15.78 5.69
CA TRP A 72 -4.02 -15.46 4.55
C TRP A 72 -3.02 -16.60 4.29
N PRO A 73 -2.92 -17.12 3.04
CA PRO A 73 -2.02 -18.21 2.72
C PRO A 73 -0.59 -17.68 2.54
N VAL A 74 0.09 -17.39 3.65
CA VAL A 74 1.43 -16.75 3.68
C VAL A 74 2.43 -17.47 2.77
N GLY A 75 2.46 -18.81 2.82
CA GLY A 75 3.35 -19.60 1.96
C GLY A 75 3.07 -19.42 0.46
N SER A 76 1.82 -19.13 0.08
CA SER A 76 1.48 -18.83 -1.31
C SER A 76 1.87 -17.41 -1.71
N ILE A 77 1.68 -16.43 -0.83
CA ILE A 77 2.10 -15.04 -1.06
C ILE A 77 3.62 -14.97 -1.23
N ARG A 78 4.37 -15.63 -0.34
CA ARG A 78 5.85 -15.75 -0.43
C ARG A 78 6.32 -16.41 -1.73
N ALA A 79 5.55 -17.34 -2.29
CA ALA A 79 5.87 -17.98 -3.56
C ALA A 79 5.51 -17.12 -4.77
N ILE A 80 4.47 -16.28 -4.68
CA ILE A 80 4.01 -15.42 -5.78
C ILE A 80 4.96 -14.24 -5.99
N LEU A 81 5.37 -13.56 -4.91
CA LEU A 81 6.10 -12.31 -4.99
C LEU A 81 7.39 -12.42 -5.84
N PRO A 82 8.29 -13.40 -5.62
CA PRO A 82 9.52 -13.53 -6.41
C PRO A 82 9.30 -13.84 -7.90
N LEU A 83 8.15 -14.44 -8.25
CA LEU A 83 7.80 -14.75 -9.64
C LEU A 83 7.33 -13.50 -10.41
N CYS A 84 6.88 -12.46 -9.70
CA CYS A 84 6.41 -11.21 -10.28
C CYS A 84 7.59 -10.22 -10.46
N THR A 85 8.60 -10.60 -11.25
CA THR A 85 9.85 -9.83 -11.40
C THR A 85 9.64 -8.42 -11.96
N ALA A 86 8.55 -8.22 -12.68
CA ALA A 86 8.15 -6.98 -13.32
C ALA A 86 7.30 -6.04 -12.45
N LEU A 87 7.02 -6.43 -11.20
CA LEU A 87 6.08 -5.75 -10.31
C LEU A 87 6.54 -4.31 -9.98
N ARG A 88 5.65 -3.33 -10.17
CA ARG A 88 5.89 -1.91 -9.93
C ARG A 88 5.09 -1.38 -8.74
N SER A 89 3.86 -1.85 -8.59
CA SER A 89 2.99 -1.47 -7.49
C SER A 89 2.52 -2.71 -6.73
N LEU A 90 2.69 -2.68 -5.42
CA LEU A 90 2.23 -3.75 -4.53
C LEU A 90 1.36 -3.15 -3.43
N ALA A 91 0.13 -3.61 -3.37
CA ALA A 91 -0.76 -3.34 -2.26
C ALA A 91 -0.91 -4.59 -1.40
N ILE A 92 -0.69 -4.45 -0.10
CA ILE A 92 -0.89 -5.52 0.87
C ILE A 92 -1.77 -4.99 1.97
N SER A 93 -2.83 -5.74 2.21
CA SER A 93 -3.91 -5.24 2.99
C SER A 93 -4.52 -6.21 3.98
N ASN A 94 -4.82 -5.68 5.17
CA ASN A 94 -5.41 -6.39 6.30
C ASN A 94 -4.57 -7.60 6.72
N PHE A 95 -3.24 -7.41 6.73
CA PHE A 95 -2.29 -8.41 7.18
C PHE A 95 -1.88 -8.10 8.63
N PRO A 96 -1.82 -9.11 9.51
CA PRO A 96 -1.23 -8.96 10.83
C PRO A 96 0.29 -8.76 10.71
N GLU A 97 0.90 -8.16 11.74
CA GLU A 97 2.32 -7.80 11.75
C GLU A 97 3.24 -9.01 11.53
N GLU A 98 2.90 -10.17 12.09
CA GLU A 98 3.69 -11.40 11.98
C GLU A 98 3.76 -11.90 10.55
N ILE A 99 2.72 -11.66 9.75
CA ILE A 99 2.72 -11.99 8.33
C ILE A 99 3.60 -10.99 7.57
N TRP A 100 3.52 -9.70 7.92
CA TRP A 100 4.32 -8.67 7.28
C TRP A 100 5.83 -8.95 7.39
N CYS A 101 6.31 -9.26 8.59
CA CYS A 101 7.70 -9.61 8.85
C CYS A 101 8.18 -10.82 8.03
N ARG A 102 7.28 -11.71 7.59
CA ARG A 102 7.61 -12.90 6.78
C ARG A 102 7.60 -12.65 5.28
N ILE A 103 7.03 -11.55 4.81
CA ILE A 103 6.87 -11.27 3.37
C ILE A 103 7.64 -10.04 2.90
N SER A 104 8.01 -9.11 3.79
CA SER A 104 8.73 -7.88 3.44
C SER A 104 10.01 -8.13 2.66
N GLU A 105 10.77 -9.16 3.06
CA GLU A 105 12.01 -9.58 2.40
C GLU A 105 11.80 -10.25 1.03
N GLN A 106 10.56 -10.64 0.72
CA GLN A 106 10.20 -11.28 -0.54
C GLN A 106 9.66 -10.28 -1.56
N ILE A 107 9.48 -9.01 -1.18
CA ILE A 107 9.00 -7.96 -2.08
C ILE A 107 10.04 -7.73 -3.19
N PRO A 108 9.67 -7.84 -4.48
CA PRO A 108 10.62 -7.68 -5.57
C PRO A 108 11.29 -6.31 -5.57
N PRO A 109 12.59 -6.23 -5.92
CA PRO A 109 13.30 -4.95 -5.97
C PRO A 109 12.72 -3.98 -7.00
N SER A 110 11.98 -4.48 -8.00
CA SER A 110 11.32 -3.69 -9.04
C SER A 110 10.16 -2.81 -8.57
N VAL A 111 9.66 -3.04 -7.35
CA VAL A 111 8.55 -2.29 -6.76
C VAL A 111 8.96 -0.84 -6.49
N GLU A 112 8.13 0.08 -6.95
CA GLU A 112 8.31 1.53 -6.83
C GLU A 112 7.18 2.19 -6.02
N ALA A 113 6.04 1.49 -5.84
CA ALA A 113 4.91 1.95 -5.05
C ALA A 113 4.39 0.86 -4.10
N LEU A 114 4.22 1.22 -2.82
CA LEU A 114 3.65 0.34 -1.79
C LEU A 114 2.38 0.94 -1.17
N HIS A 115 1.30 0.15 -1.15
CA HIS A 115 0.07 0.47 -0.43
C HIS A 115 -0.10 -0.51 0.74
N LEU A 116 -0.12 0.00 1.97
CA LEU A 116 -0.16 -0.79 3.20
C LEU A 116 -1.37 -0.42 4.05
N GLY A 117 -2.27 -1.35 4.34
CA GLY A 117 -3.37 -1.03 5.25
C GLY A 117 -4.41 -2.13 5.35
N SER A 118 -5.23 -2.27 6.37
CA SER A 118 -5.19 -1.53 7.61
C SER A 118 -4.00 -1.97 8.48
N VAL A 119 -3.23 -0.99 8.94
CA VAL A 119 -2.23 -1.14 10.01
C VAL A 119 -2.95 -1.05 11.36
N ARG A 120 -3.03 -2.19 12.08
CA ARG A 120 -3.78 -2.30 13.35
C ARG A 120 -2.95 -2.38 14.63
N ALA A 121 -1.63 -2.44 14.48
CA ALA A 121 -0.71 -2.55 15.60
C ALA A 121 0.42 -1.55 15.44
N TYR A 122 1.20 -1.37 16.50
CA TYR A 122 2.46 -0.66 16.41
C TYR A 122 3.43 -1.49 15.57
N MET A 123 3.43 -1.26 14.27
CA MET A 123 4.28 -2.01 13.35
C MET A 123 5.72 -1.53 13.49
N GLN A 124 6.62 -2.50 13.67
CA GLN A 124 8.05 -2.24 13.75
C GLN A 124 8.82 -3.11 12.76
N TRP A 125 9.12 -2.57 11.59
CA TRP A 125 10.07 -3.16 10.67
C TRP A 125 11.12 -2.15 10.21
N ASP A 126 12.17 -2.67 9.60
CA ASP A 126 13.19 -1.88 8.96
C ASP A 126 12.89 -1.76 7.46
N TRP A 127 12.58 -0.55 7.00
CA TRP A 127 12.38 -0.28 5.58
C TRP A 127 13.65 -0.57 4.77
N THR A 128 14.83 -0.32 5.34
CA THR A 128 16.10 -0.46 4.63
C THR A 128 16.45 -1.92 4.32
N ALA A 129 15.84 -2.87 5.03
CA ALA A 129 15.97 -4.30 4.77
C ALA A 129 15.10 -4.79 3.60
N MET A 130 14.15 -3.98 3.10
CA MET A 130 13.30 -4.39 1.97
C MET A 130 14.07 -4.27 0.65
N PRO A 131 14.04 -5.30 -0.24
CA PRO A 131 14.74 -5.24 -1.52
C PRO A 131 14.33 -4.06 -2.41
N CYS A 132 13.07 -3.63 -2.30
CA CYS A 132 12.52 -2.51 -3.07
C CYS A 132 12.89 -1.12 -2.53
N PHE A 133 13.50 -1.01 -1.34
CA PHE A 133 13.67 0.28 -0.65
C PHE A 133 14.43 1.30 -1.49
N ALA A 134 15.49 0.88 -2.18
CA ALA A 134 16.28 1.74 -3.04
C ALA A 134 15.50 2.30 -4.25
N ARG A 135 14.37 1.70 -4.62
CA ARG A 135 13.53 2.10 -5.77
C ARG A 135 12.17 2.67 -5.37
N LEU A 136 11.85 2.62 -4.08
CA LEU A 136 10.57 3.03 -3.56
C LEU A 136 10.39 4.56 -3.72
N ARG A 137 9.34 4.94 -4.43
CA ARG A 137 8.99 6.34 -4.73
C ARG A 137 7.69 6.77 -4.06
N THR A 138 6.77 5.83 -3.89
CA THR A 138 5.45 6.11 -3.32
C THR A 138 5.16 5.12 -2.21
N VAL A 139 4.74 5.65 -1.06
CA VAL A 139 4.20 4.85 0.04
C VAL A 139 2.86 5.44 0.45
N THR A 140 1.83 4.60 0.42
CA THR A 140 0.50 4.92 0.89
C THR A 140 0.15 4.01 2.07
N SER A 141 -0.13 4.57 3.24
CA SER A 141 -0.59 3.78 4.40
C SER A 141 -2.07 4.04 4.71
N MET A 142 -2.74 3.04 5.29
CA MET A 142 -3.97 3.23 6.07
C MET A 142 -3.76 2.75 7.50
N GLU A 143 -3.86 3.67 8.44
CA GLU A 143 -3.53 3.49 9.86
C GLU A 143 -4.81 3.62 10.69
N LEU A 144 -5.35 2.49 11.15
CA LEU A 144 -6.53 2.48 12.02
C LEU A 144 -6.12 2.86 13.45
N ASP A 145 -5.71 1.86 14.24
CA ASP A 145 -5.33 1.98 15.65
C ASP A 145 -3.81 1.80 15.87
N GLY A 146 -3.09 1.41 14.82
CA GLY A 146 -1.64 1.32 14.80
C GLY A 146 -0.96 2.58 14.28
N VAL A 147 0.29 2.78 14.67
CA VAL A 147 1.20 3.73 14.02
C VAL A 147 2.53 3.05 13.75
N TRP A 148 3.18 3.44 12.67
CA TRP A 148 4.60 3.15 12.55
C TRP A 148 5.39 3.89 13.61
N ALA A 149 6.51 3.31 13.99
CA ALA A 149 7.49 3.97 14.83
C ALA A 149 7.96 5.29 14.17
N PRO A 150 8.23 6.37 14.93
CA PRO A 150 8.75 7.63 14.37
C PRO A 150 9.96 7.46 13.45
N ARG A 151 10.85 6.52 13.79
CA ARG A 151 12.02 6.16 12.97
C ARG A 151 11.64 5.69 11.57
N MET A 152 10.54 4.98 11.40
CA MET A 152 10.08 4.47 10.10
C MET A 152 9.64 5.60 9.19
N TYR A 153 8.91 6.59 9.72
CA TYR A 153 8.55 7.80 8.95
C TYR A 153 9.79 8.59 8.57
N LYS A 154 10.73 8.75 9.51
CA LYS A 154 12.00 9.43 9.23
C LYS A 154 12.74 8.73 8.10
N THR A 155 12.91 7.41 8.18
CA THR A 155 13.59 6.62 7.13
C THR A 155 12.97 6.80 5.75
N LEU A 156 11.64 6.73 5.63
CA LEU A 156 10.97 6.96 4.35
C LEU A 156 11.10 8.40 3.88
N ALA A 157 10.89 9.36 4.79
CA ALA A 157 10.93 10.77 4.44
C ALA A 157 12.30 11.20 3.95
N THR A 158 13.37 10.69 4.56
CA THR A 158 14.75 11.00 4.19
C THR A 158 15.29 10.09 3.07
N ALA A 159 14.51 9.15 2.55
CA ALA A 159 14.98 8.28 1.48
C ALA A 159 15.12 9.09 0.18
N PRO A 160 16.27 8.99 -0.54
CA PRO A 160 16.58 9.88 -1.65
C PRO A 160 15.65 9.74 -2.85
N ASN A 161 15.02 8.57 -3.00
CA ASN A 161 14.12 8.26 -4.11
C ASN A 161 12.64 8.43 -3.74
N MET A 162 12.34 8.68 -2.46
CA MET A 162 10.96 8.86 -2.02
C MET A 162 10.41 10.19 -2.54
N ARG A 163 9.24 10.14 -3.19
CA ARG A 163 8.55 11.31 -3.75
C ARG A 163 7.22 11.57 -3.07
N VAL A 164 6.47 10.51 -2.77
CA VAL A 164 5.11 10.63 -2.25
C VAL A 164 4.94 9.78 -1.00
N LEU A 165 4.57 10.42 0.10
CA LEU A 165 4.12 9.76 1.32
C LEU A 165 2.68 10.14 1.60
N ARG A 166 1.76 9.19 1.42
CA ARG A 166 0.31 9.38 1.62
C ARG A 166 -0.17 8.52 2.79
N ARG A 167 -1.02 9.06 3.66
CA ARG A 167 -1.44 8.38 4.88
C ARG A 167 -2.91 8.62 5.14
N PHE A 168 -3.68 7.54 5.19
CA PHE A 168 -5.08 7.52 5.57
C PHE A 168 -5.19 7.23 7.06
N PHE A 169 -5.95 8.05 7.76
CA PHE A 169 -6.26 7.88 9.18
C PHE A 169 -7.77 7.72 9.31
N PRO A 170 -8.32 6.50 9.21
CA PRO A 170 -9.71 6.30 9.47
C PRO A 170 -9.98 6.47 10.97
N PRO A 171 -11.15 6.97 11.37
CA PRO A 171 -11.45 7.21 12.77
C PRO A 171 -11.42 5.92 13.56
N THR A 172 -10.80 6.01 14.73
CA THR A 172 -10.95 5.02 15.78
C THR A 172 -11.52 5.68 17.02
N LEU A 173 -12.09 4.83 17.88
CA LEU A 173 -12.65 5.24 19.17
C LEU A 173 -11.59 5.80 20.14
N ARG A 174 -10.30 5.64 19.84
CA ARG A 174 -9.19 6.05 20.70
C ARG A 174 -8.64 7.37 20.19
N ASN A 175 -8.35 8.31 21.10
CA ASN A 175 -7.63 9.57 20.82
C ASN A 175 -6.18 9.36 20.29
N THR A 176 -5.78 8.13 19.97
CA THR A 176 -4.50 7.77 19.35
C THR A 176 -4.24 8.59 18.09
N HIS A 177 -5.29 8.91 17.32
CA HIS A 177 -5.20 9.75 16.12
C HIS A 177 -4.46 11.06 16.36
N ARG A 178 -4.75 11.79 17.45
CA ARG A 178 -4.14 13.11 17.67
C ARG A 178 -2.62 13.02 17.76
N THR A 179 -2.11 12.05 18.53
CA THR A 179 -0.67 11.82 18.69
C THR A 179 -0.04 11.25 17.42
N SER A 180 -0.73 10.35 16.73
CA SER A 180 -0.30 9.78 15.44
C SER A 180 -0.15 10.86 14.37
N LEU A 181 -1.10 11.79 14.34
CA LEU A 181 -1.15 12.91 13.40
C LEU A 181 -0.09 13.96 13.72
N GLN A 182 0.13 14.29 14.99
CA GLN A 182 1.26 15.14 15.38
C GLN A 182 2.59 14.54 14.92
N ARG A 183 2.79 13.22 15.12
CA ARG A 183 3.99 12.52 14.63
C ARG A 183 4.08 12.52 13.09
N ALA A 184 2.95 12.42 12.41
CA ALA A 184 2.87 12.48 10.95
C ALA A 184 3.14 13.87 10.38
N ALA A 185 2.66 14.89 11.07
CA ALA A 185 2.79 16.29 10.70
C ALA A 185 4.18 16.84 11.02
N VAL A 186 5.03 16.12 11.78
CA VAL A 186 6.42 16.50 12.11
C VAL A 186 7.43 15.76 11.22
N VAL A 187 7.00 15.21 10.08
CA VAL A 187 7.94 14.63 9.10
C VAL A 187 8.97 15.70 8.71
N PRO A 188 10.29 15.46 8.88
CA PRO A 188 11.33 16.46 8.63
C PRO A 188 11.30 16.91 7.17
N HIS A 189 11.76 18.13 6.90
CA HIS A 189 11.95 18.60 5.53
C HIS A 189 12.94 17.67 4.85
N ALA A 190 12.51 17.05 3.75
CA ALA A 190 13.36 16.21 2.94
C ALA A 190 13.27 16.70 1.51
N ASP A 191 14.40 17.15 0.98
CA ASP A 191 14.52 17.79 -0.35
C ASP A 191 14.08 16.87 -1.50
N GLY A 192 14.00 15.56 -1.24
CA GLY A 192 13.55 14.53 -2.17
C GLY A 192 12.04 14.37 -2.25
N LEU A 193 11.28 14.71 -1.21
CA LEU A 193 9.84 14.53 -1.20
C LEU A 193 9.15 15.58 -2.07
N ASP A 194 8.28 15.15 -2.98
CA ASP A 194 7.44 16.04 -3.76
C ASP A 194 6.14 16.35 -3.01
N ARG A 195 5.57 15.34 -2.35
CA ARG A 195 4.25 15.43 -1.69
C ARG A 195 4.17 14.59 -0.43
N VAL A 196 3.72 15.20 0.65
CA VAL A 196 3.22 14.51 1.85
C VAL A 196 1.74 14.76 1.95
N GLU A 197 0.95 13.72 2.13
CA GLU A 197 -0.51 13.84 2.20
C GLU A 197 -1.09 13.07 3.36
N ILE A 198 -1.87 13.77 4.18
CA ILE A 198 -2.57 13.23 5.34
C ILE A 198 -4.06 13.32 5.04
N ILE A 199 -4.73 12.16 5.10
CA ILE A 199 -6.13 11.99 4.74
C ILE A 199 -6.88 11.53 5.99
N GLY A 200 -7.65 12.43 6.59
CA GLY A 200 -8.53 12.09 7.70
C GLY A 200 -9.80 11.44 7.15
N CYS A 201 -10.03 10.17 7.44
CA CYS A 201 -11.35 9.61 7.14
C CYS A 201 -12.24 9.95 8.35
N MET A 202 -13.52 10.29 8.18
CA MET A 202 -14.40 10.78 9.26
C MET A 202 -15.71 9.99 9.28
N PHE A 203 -16.01 9.24 10.35
CA PHE A 203 -17.15 8.29 10.42
C PHE A 203 -18.38 8.86 11.13
N LEU A 204 -18.20 9.80 12.07
CA LEU A 204 -19.23 10.03 13.11
C LEU A 204 -19.58 11.49 13.38
N ALA A 205 -18.79 12.43 12.85
CA ALA A 205 -19.02 13.86 13.07
C ALA A 205 -18.27 14.69 12.01
N PRO A 206 -18.86 14.90 10.82
CA PRO A 206 -18.29 15.77 9.78
C PRO A 206 -17.91 17.16 10.33
N GLU A 207 -18.62 17.64 11.34
CA GLU A 207 -18.36 18.88 12.07
C GLU A 207 -17.02 18.91 12.82
N LEU A 208 -16.40 17.74 13.09
CA LEU A 208 -15.06 17.67 13.67
C LEU A 208 -13.96 17.79 12.60
N ALA A 209 -14.29 17.67 11.31
CA ALA A 209 -13.31 17.76 10.23
C ALA A 209 -12.58 19.12 10.19
N PRO A 210 -13.24 20.28 10.36
CA PRO A 210 -12.55 21.57 10.43
C PRO A 210 -11.56 21.65 11.60
N MET A 211 -11.96 21.19 12.78
CA MET A 211 -11.08 21.17 13.95
C MET A 211 -9.89 20.21 13.75
N TRP A 212 -10.13 19.06 13.11
CA TRP A 212 -9.10 18.11 12.73
C TRP A 212 -8.09 18.73 11.76
N LEU A 213 -8.57 19.36 10.68
CA LEU A 213 -7.73 20.06 9.70
C LEU A 213 -6.90 21.16 10.36
N LYS A 214 -7.51 21.96 11.25
CA LYS A 214 -6.82 23.02 12.00
C LYS A 214 -5.67 22.45 12.84
N ASN A 215 -5.93 21.42 13.65
CA ASN A 215 -4.90 20.81 14.50
C ASN A 215 -3.74 20.23 13.69
N CYS A 216 -4.05 19.59 12.55
CA CYS A 216 -3.02 19.07 11.64
C CYS A 216 -2.22 20.19 10.98
N ALA A 217 -2.85 21.31 10.63
CA ALA A 217 -2.18 22.46 10.04
C ALA A 217 -1.26 23.17 11.04
N GLU A 218 -1.70 23.33 12.29
CA GLU A 218 -0.87 23.85 13.38
C GLU A 218 0.35 22.95 13.64
N ALA A 219 0.14 21.63 13.70
CA ALA A 219 1.23 20.67 13.89
C ALA A 219 2.19 20.57 12.70
N ALA A 220 1.74 20.98 11.50
CA ALA A 220 2.58 21.04 10.32
C ALA A 220 3.38 22.36 10.22
N GLU A 221 3.26 23.25 11.20
CA GLU A 221 4.04 24.50 11.32
C GLU A 221 4.01 25.37 10.06
N GLY A 222 2.83 25.51 9.43
CA GLY A 222 2.64 26.36 8.25
C GLY A 222 3.06 25.74 6.92
N ARG A 223 3.40 24.44 6.89
CA ARG A 223 3.77 23.74 5.64
C ARG A 223 2.58 23.36 4.75
N VAL A 224 1.35 23.46 5.27
CA VAL A 224 0.14 23.09 4.52
C VAL A 224 -0.04 24.04 3.34
N GLY A 225 -0.18 23.48 2.13
CA GLY A 225 -0.46 24.28 0.94
C GLY A 225 0.74 25.04 0.38
N SER A 226 1.97 24.80 0.87
CA SER A 226 3.17 25.31 0.21
C SER A 226 3.23 24.83 -1.24
N GLU A 227 3.50 25.76 -2.15
CA GLU A 227 3.77 25.43 -3.54
C GLU A 227 5.21 24.92 -3.68
N GLY A 228 5.41 23.87 -4.47
CA GLY A 228 6.74 23.29 -4.71
C GLY A 228 6.97 21.93 -4.04
N ARG A 229 8.24 21.56 -3.86
CA ARG A 229 8.64 20.29 -3.25
C ARG A 229 8.28 20.25 -1.77
N GLY A 230 7.98 19.05 -1.30
CA GLY A 230 7.55 18.81 0.07
C GLY A 230 6.13 19.33 0.34
N ARG A 231 5.30 19.51 -0.71
CA ARG A 231 3.94 20.01 -0.58
C ARG A 231 3.17 19.14 0.40
N PHE A 232 2.69 19.77 1.47
CA PHE A 232 1.89 19.10 2.47
C PHE A 232 0.41 19.30 2.19
N VAL A 233 -0.31 18.21 1.96
CA VAL A 233 -1.74 18.20 1.62
C VAL A 233 -2.54 17.59 2.75
N LEU A 234 -3.53 18.32 3.22
CA LEU A 234 -4.53 17.85 4.17
C LEU A 234 -5.87 17.72 3.46
N ARG A 235 -6.54 16.58 3.59
CA ARG A 235 -7.92 16.41 3.15
C ARG A 235 -8.68 15.47 4.05
N THR A 236 -10.01 15.53 3.98
CA THR A 236 -10.87 14.55 4.61
C THR A 236 -11.65 13.75 3.58
N VAL A 237 -12.04 12.54 3.97
CA VAL A 237 -12.94 11.67 3.21
C VAL A 237 -13.96 11.07 4.17
N ASP A 238 -15.12 10.66 3.66
CA ASP A 238 -16.09 9.91 4.46
C ASP A 238 -15.45 8.59 4.91
N GLY A 239 -15.47 8.36 6.23
CA GLY A 239 -14.92 7.17 6.86
C GLY A 239 -15.56 5.90 6.32
N THR A 240 -16.88 5.92 6.06
CA THR A 240 -17.65 4.74 5.60
C THR A 240 -17.13 4.18 4.27
N VAL A 241 -16.44 5.02 3.51
CA VAL A 241 -15.83 4.68 2.22
C VAL A 241 -14.31 4.76 2.25
N ALA A 242 -13.66 4.98 3.39
CA ALA A 242 -12.19 5.12 3.48
C ALA A 242 -11.44 3.98 2.79
N TRP A 243 -11.89 2.75 3.02
CA TRP A 243 -11.34 1.55 2.40
C TRP A 243 -11.51 1.52 0.88
N LYS A 244 -12.72 1.87 0.44
CA LYS A 244 -13.03 2.01 -0.98
C LYS A 244 -12.12 3.04 -1.62
N VAL A 245 -11.97 4.22 -1.01
CA VAL A 245 -11.08 5.28 -1.50
C VAL A 245 -9.62 4.81 -1.51
N PHE A 246 -9.17 4.03 -0.53
CA PHE A 246 -7.81 3.49 -0.52
C PHE A 246 -7.55 2.44 -1.61
N PHE A 247 -8.53 1.58 -1.88
CA PHE A 247 -8.46 0.65 -3.01
C PHE A 247 -8.53 1.39 -4.35
N GLU A 248 -9.46 2.34 -4.50
CA GLU A 248 -9.59 3.17 -5.70
C GLU A 248 -8.33 4.02 -5.95
N ASP A 249 -7.71 4.54 -4.89
CA ASP A 249 -6.42 5.24 -4.96
C ASP A 249 -5.31 4.35 -5.55
N TRP A 250 -5.26 3.07 -5.14
CA TRP A 250 -4.34 2.10 -5.71
C TRP A 250 -4.66 1.83 -7.19
N VAL A 251 -5.92 1.60 -7.54
CA VAL A 251 -6.35 1.38 -8.93
C VAL A 251 -5.99 2.58 -9.82
N ASP A 252 -6.27 3.80 -9.36
CA ASP A 252 -5.96 5.04 -10.06
C ASP A 252 -4.45 5.24 -10.23
N LEU A 253 -3.65 4.85 -9.23
CA LEU A 253 -2.19 4.87 -9.37
C LEU A 253 -1.74 3.89 -10.45
N CYS A 254 -2.29 2.68 -10.48
CA CYS A 254 -1.96 1.67 -11.47
C CYS A 254 -2.31 2.10 -12.89
N ALA A 255 -3.33 2.94 -13.08
CA ALA A 255 -3.69 3.48 -14.39
C ALA A 255 -2.69 4.53 -14.92
N ARG A 256 -1.88 5.14 -14.05
CA ARG A 256 -0.92 6.21 -14.40
C ARG A 256 0.49 5.72 -14.69
N VAL A 257 0.80 4.46 -14.37
CA VAL A 257 2.14 3.84 -14.45
C VAL A 257 2.13 2.71 -15.46
#